data_AF-A0A7S4IS38-F1
#
_entry.id   AF-A0A7S4IS38-F1
#
_cell.length_a   1.000
_cell.length_b   1.000
_cell.length_c   1.000
_cell.angle_alpha   90.00
_cell.angle_beta   90.00
_cell.angle_gamma   90.00
#
_symmetry.space_group_name_H-M   'P 1'
#
loop_
_entity.id
_entity.type
_entity.pdbx_description
1 polymer ?
#
loop_
_entity_poly.entity_id
_entity_poly.type
_entity_poly.pdbx_seq_one_letter_code
_entity_poly.pdbx_strand_id
1 'polypeptide(L)'
;GTMSMDIDDDALNSLLADADFPLDIDFAAIDADPFESFQAAPQQAMAPPPPQTAAHTSTELINNLLQYQIGQDTQLRLLREKQKKLFSAPSNEALQIISAEQKALYDQLKVELQNLDMLTSQVLLTPGELHRVDYLRNEFQLQTHQLQLYIHELEQLVRGQRVTNPIATLVIARQPFPTVPSKGQQLNEGDLVLQLLTGAATTVVGFSPVKGMVVIDSSRTNEDKAISGHTQQLDNSLLKAQFPITFEEGTRKNVAKLRFIVDVQVEQMGHKASGSLESITNSAPFVVMTNQKQWEGCERTLLQRDAFGGSAEITWLQFANALQRQFIRATRQDPQNPSRCLSPFDFAYLHEKFIMKRPFFQQREYEAFWNWYGKCIQVIRYQRHIGQLWQEGLLYGFMTREEVTMALADEPPGTFVLRFSERHAGQVGIAYVGSEMNSIKHYLVQPNDTAGSKVTLPDFLRDKSQFISMLQFTLLPSGTPQFRRLPKDQVLGQMYSRRAGGDTSGSGYDPL
;
A
#
# COMPACT_ATOMS: atom_id res chain seq x y z
N GLY A 1 43.23 -7.85 -19.33
CA GLY A 1 42.79 -8.08 -17.94
C GLY A 1 41.31 -7.81 -17.89
N THR A 2 40.52 -8.87 -17.81
CA THR A 2 39.07 -8.85 -17.62
C THR A 2 38.76 -8.29 -16.24
N MET A 3 37.94 -7.25 -16.14
CA MET A 3 37.45 -6.71 -14.87
C MET A 3 35.93 -6.82 -14.84
N SER A 4 35.48 -7.74 -13.98
CA SER A 4 34.10 -7.99 -13.55
C SER A 4 33.48 -6.70 -13.03
N MET A 5 32.27 -6.38 -13.48
CA MET A 5 31.41 -5.37 -12.85
C MET A 5 30.35 -6.15 -12.08
N ASP A 6 30.45 -6.09 -10.76
CA ASP A 6 29.54 -6.76 -9.84
C ASP A 6 28.11 -6.21 -10.00
N ILE A 7 27.18 -7.14 -10.23
CA ILE A 7 25.74 -6.91 -10.22
C ILE A 7 25.30 -6.99 -8.75
N ASP A 8 24.46 -6.05 -8.34
CA ASP A 8 23.81 -6.04 -7.03
C ASP A 8 22.69 -7.11 -7.01
N ASP A 9 23.09 -8.38 -7.01
CA ASP A 9 22.23 -9.58 -7.04
C ASP A 9 21.49 -9.81 -5.71
N ASP A 10 21.84 -9.11 -4.63
CA ASP A 10 21.27 -9.31 -3.29
C ASP A 10 19.82 -8.81 -3.17
N ALA A 11 19.43 -7.79 -3.95
CA ALA A 11 18.05 -7.30 -3.99
C ALA A 11 17.11 -8.25 -4.77
N LEU A 12 17.64 -8.96 -5.77
CA LEU A 12 16.88 -9.89 -6.60
C LEU A 12 16.77 -11.28 -5.95
N ASN A 13 17.82 -11.74 -5.28
CA ASN A 13 17.82 -13.02 -4.55
C ASN A 13 16.95 -12.99 -3.30
N SER A 14 16.84 -11.84 -2.63
CA SER A 14 15.89 -11.62 -1.52
C SER A 14 14.42 -11.81 -1.91
N LEU A 15 14.06 -11.52 -3.17
CA LEU A 15 12.70 -11.67 -3.69
C LEU A 15 12.38 -13.09 -4.21
N LEU A 16 13.39 -13.94 -4.39
CA LEU A 16 13.27 -15.28 -4.98
C LEU A 16 13.55 -16.44 -4.01
N ALA A 17 14.06 -16.18 -2.80
CA ALA A 17 14.61 -17.23 -1.92
C ALA A 17 13.61 -17.98 -1.01
N ASP A 18 12.33 -17.60 -0.91
CA ASP A 18 11.39 -18.24 0.03
C ASP A 18 10.41 -19.22 -0.64
N ALA A 19 10.93 -20.11 -1.48
CA ALA A 19 10.18 -21.21 -2.08
C ALA A 19 10.86 -22.57 -1.84
N ASP A 20 11.24 -22.87 -0.60
CA ASP A 20 11.64 -24.22 -0.19
C ASP A 20 10.55 -24.87 0.67
N PHE A 21 9.75 -25.72 0.02
CA PHE A 21 8.93 -26.74 0.67
C PHE A 21 9.78 -28.01 0.85
N PRO A 22 9.99 -28.53 2.07
CA PRO A 22 10.62 -29.83 2.22
C PRO A 22 9.62 -30.94 1.86
N LEU A 23 9.84 -31.56 0.70
CA LEU A 23 9.29 -32.87 0.36
C LEU A 23 10.20 -33.94 0.96
N ASP A 24 9.81 -34.49 2.10
CA ASP A 24 10.24 -35.82 2.53
C ASP A 24 9.00 -36.61 2.98
N ILE A 25 8.52 -37.46 2.08
CA ILE A 25 7.52 -38.49 2.38
C ILE A 25 8.28 -39.79 2.55
N ASP A 26 8.40 -40.26 3.79
CA ASP A 26 8.85 -41.63 4.08
C ASP A 26 7.62 -42.52 4.28
N PHE A 27 7.48 -43.52 3.41
CA PHE A 27 6.43 -44.54 3.48
C PHE A 27 7.02 -45.82 4.09
N ALA A 28 6.83 -46.03 5.39
CA ALA A 28 6.93 -47.38 5.97
C ALA A 28 6.20 -47.54 7.32
N ALA A 29 5.33 -48.55 7.36
CA ALA A 29 4.90 -49.38 8.50
C ALA A 29 3.88 -48.83 9.54
N ILE A 30 2.60 -49.11 9.27
CA ILE A 30 1.71 -50.04 10.02
C ILE A 30 2.11 -50.31 11.49
N ASP A 31 1.33 -49.85 12.49
CA ASP A 31 0.35 -50.66 13.25
C ASP A 31 -0.31 -49.91 14.44
N ALA A 32 -1.55 -50.32 14.73
CA ALA A 32 -2.28 -50.26 16.01
C ALA A 32 -2.86 -48.93 16.54
N ASP A 33 -4.17 -48.79 16.34
CA ASP A 33 -5.17 -48.15 17.24
C ASP A 33 -5.20 -48.89 18.61
N PRO A 34 -5.63 -48.28 19.74
CA PRO A 34 -7.05 -47.93 19.89
C PRO A 34 -7.42 -46.69 20.75
N PHE A 35 -8.46 -45.99 20.30
CA PHE A 35 -9.55 -45.35 21.07
C PHE A 35 -9.22 -44.52 22.32
N GLU A 36 -9.45 -43.20 22.22
CA GLU A 36 -10.20 -42.49 23.26
C GLU A 36 -11.07 -41.37 22.65
N SER A 37 -12.34 -41.40 23.05
CA SER A 37 -13.46 -40.64 22.50
C SER A 37 -13.48 -39.18 22.94
N PHE A 38 -13.44 -38.26 21.97
CA PHE A 38 -13.98 -36.90 22.15
C PHE A 38 -15.06 -36.64 21.10
N GLN A 39 -16.28 -36.44 21.59
CA GLN A 39 -17.45 -36.10 20.77
C GLN A 39 -17.21 -34.77 20.06
N ALA A 40 -17.25 -34.80 18.72
CA ALA A 40 -17.22 -33.61 17.88
C ALA A 40 -18.53 -32.83 18.05
N ALA A 41 -18.40 -31.53 18.36
CA ALA A 41 -19.49 -30.56 18.25
C ALA A 41 -19.86 -30.35 16.77
N PRO A 42 -21.14 -30.07 16.44
CA PRO A 42 -21.59 -29.99 15.06
C PRO A 42 -20.98 -28.78 14.34
N GLN A 43 -20.30 -29.05 13.23
CA GLN A 43 -19.87 -28.04 12.26
C GLN A 43 -21.11 -27.32 11.69
N GLN A 44 -21.36 -26.10 12.13
CA GLN A 44 -22.35 -25.22 11.51
C GLN A 44 -21.74 -24.58 10.26
N ALA A 45 -22.47 -24.72 9.14
CA ALA A 45 -22.09 -24.24 7.84
C ALA A 45 -21.89 -22.71 7.83
N MET A 46 -20.63 -22.28 7.79
CA MET A 46 -20.27 -20.92 7.40
C MET A 46 -20.35 -20.78 5.86
N ALA A 47 -20.71 -19.58 5.41
CA ALA A 47 -20.79 -19.21 3.99
C ALA A 47 -19.57 -19.68 3.19
N PRO A 48 -19.74 -20.03 1.89
CA PRO A 48 -18.65 -20.55 1.10
C PRO A 48 -17.50 -19.53 1.07
N PRO A 49 -16.23 -19.98 1.17
CA PRO A 49 -15.09 -19.10 1.00
C PRO A 49 -15.19 -18.42 -0.39
N PRO A 50 -14.67 -17.20 -0.54
CA PRO A 50 -14.60 -16.57 -1.86
C PRO A 50 -13.89 -17.51 -2.84
N PRO A 51 -14.28 -17.52 -4.13
CA PRO A 51 -13.78 -18.49 -5.10
C PRO A 51 -12.25 -18.41 -5.22
N GLN A 52 -11.56 -19.44 -4.71
CA GLN A 52 -10.09 -19.56 -4.73
C GLN A 52 -9.51 -19.49 -6.15
N THR A 53 -10.31 -19.85 -7.17
CA THR A 53 -9.94 -19.75 -8.59
C THR A 53 -9.54 -18.34 -9.03
N ALA A 54 -10.18 -17.28 -8.50
CA ALA A 54 -9.86 -15.91 -8.90
C ALA A 54 -8.50 -15.43 -8.35
N ALA A 55 -8.15 -15.85 -7.12
CA ALA A 55 -6.88 -15.49 -6.49
C ALA A 55 -5.69 -16.21 -7.13
N HIS A 56 -5.86 -17.49 -7.51
CA HIS A 56 -4.83 -18.20 -8.28
C HIS A 56 -4.61 -17.55 -9.65
N THR A 57 -5.67 -17.07 -10.32
CA THR A 57 -5.53 -16.38 -11.61
C THR A 57 -4.89 -14.99 -11.51
N SER A 58 -5.11 -14.22 -10.43
CA SER A 58 -4.48 -12.91 -10.28
C SER A 58 -2.98 -13.03 -10.01
N THR A 59 -2.59 -13.95 -9.13
CA THR A 59 -1.18 -14.21 -8.83
C THR A 59 -0.42 -14.70 -10.06
N GLU A 60 -0.99 -15.63 -10.84
CA GLU A 60 -0.39 -16.09 -12.11
C GLU A 60 -0.22 -14.94 -13.11
N LEU A 61 -1.25 -14.11 -13.29
CA LEU A 61 -1.17 -12.95 -14.18
C LEU A 61 -0.07 -11.97 -13.74
N ILE A 62 0.01 -11.65 -12.44
CA ILE A 62 1.04 -10.75 -11.89
C ILE A 62 2.45 -11.34 -12.11
N ASN A 63 2.62 -12.64 -11.89
CA ASN A 63 3.91 -13.31 -12.12
C ASN A 63 4.30 -13.28 -13.61
N ASN A 64 3.35 -13.49 -14.52
CA ASN A 64 3.60 -13.36 -15.96
C ASN A 64 4.01 -11.92 -16.34
N LEU A 65 3.32 -10.91 -15.78
CA LEU A 65 3.67 -9.50 -16.01
C LEU A 65 5.06 -9.16 -15.48
N LEU A 66 5.48 -9.72 -14.34
CA LEU A 66 6.86 -9.59 -13.85
C LEU A 66 7.88 -10.18 -14.83
N GLN A 67 7.62 -11.34 -15.40
CA GLN A 67 8.51 -11.93 -16.41
C GLN A 67 8.56 -11.08 -17.68
N TYR A 68 7.43 -10.52 -18.12
CA TYR A 68 7.40 -9.59 -19.25
C TYR A 68 8.21 -8.34 -18.97
N GLN A 69 8.05 -7.72 -17.80
CA GLN A 69 8.81 -6.53 -17.41
C GLN A 69 10.33 -6.78 -17.53
N ILE A 70 10.84 -7.90 -16.98
CA ILE A 70 12.27 -8.27 -17.05
C ILE A 70 12.73 -8.51 -18.50
N GLY A 71 11.92 -9.23 -19.29
CA GLY A 71 12.22 -9.49 -20.70
C GLY A 71 12.29 -8.21 -21.53
N GLN A 72 11.37 -7.28 -21.28
CA GLN A 72 11.27 -6.01 -21.99
C GLN A 72 12.41 -5.05 -21.68
N ASP A 73 12.96 -5.05 -20.46
CA ASP A 73 14.19 -4.30 -20.14
C ASP A 73 15.36 -4.77 -21.02
N THR A 74 15.46 -6.07 -21.25
CA THR A 74 16.46 -6.64 -22.15
C THR A 74 16.21 -6.25 -23.60
N GLN A 75 14.95 -6.29 -24.05
CA GLN A 75 14.57 -5.86 -25.39
C GLN A 75 14.86 -4.37 -25.64
N LEU A 76 14.56 -3.49 -24.68
CA LEU A 76 14.84 -2.05 -24.78
C LEU A 76 16.35 -1.77 -24.89
N ARG A 77 17.18 -2.48 -24.11
CA ARG A 77 18.65 -2.37 -24.22
C ARG A 77 19.14 -2.79 -25.61
N LEU A 78 18.62 -3.89 -26.14
CA LEU A 78 18.97 -4.36 -27.49
C LEU A 78 18.50 -3.39 -28.59
N LEU A 79 17.28 -2.86 -28.47
CA LEU A 79 16.73 -1.85 -29.38
C LEU A 79 17.59 -0.59 -29.38
N ARG A 80 18.05 -0.14 -28.22
CA ARG A 80 18.96 1.01 -28.09
C ARG A 80 20.23 0.80 -28.91
N GLU A 81 20.88 -0.36 -28.77
CA GLU A 81 22.11 -0.68 -29.50
C GLU A 81 21.88 -0.82 -31.01
N LYS A 82 20.79 -1.47 -31.43
CA LYS A 82 20.42 -1.57 -32.86
C LYS A 82 20.19 -0.19 -33.47
N GLN A 83 19.44 0.67 -32.79
CA GLN A 83 19.17 2.03 -33.26
C GLN A 83 20.42 2.89 -33.30
N LYS A 84 21.28 2.82 -32.28
CA LYS A 84 22.57 3.53 -32.29
C LYS A 84 23.44 3.14 -33.50
N LYS A 85 23.46 1.85 -33.85
CA LYS A 85 24.14 1.36 -35.07
C LYS A 85 23.50 1.92 -36.34
N LEU A 86 22.18 1.97 -36.44
CA LEU A 86 21.48 2.57 -37.57
C LEU A 86 21.87 4.04 -37.80
N PHE A 87 22.01 4.82 -36.72
CA PHE A 87 22.46 6.22 -36.83
C PHE A 87 23.90 6.35 -37.34
N SER A 88 24.77 5.38 -37.03
CA SER A 88 26.15 5.34 -37.58
C SER A 88 26.23 4.81 -39.01
N ALA A 89 25.32 3.91 -39.40
CA ALA A 89 25.29 3.25 -40.70
C ALA A 89 23.84 3.07 -41.17
N PRO A 90 23.26 4.08 -41.86
CA PRO A 90 21.86 4.05 -42.26
C PRO A 90 21.54 2.89 -43.23
N SER A 91 20.48 2.14 -42.94
CA SER A 91 19.95 1.08 -43.80
C SER A 91 18.43 1.07 -43.73
N ASN A 92 17.77 1.08 -44.90
CA ASN A 92 16.31 1.05 -44.98
C ASN A 92 15.73 -0.24 -44.41
N GLU A 93 16.41 -1.38 -44.60
CA GLU A 93 15.99 -2.67 -44.05
C GLU A 93 16.05 -2.65 -42.51
N ALA A 94 17.18 -2.20 -41.95
CA ALA A 94 17.33 -2.08 -40.49
C ALA A 94 16.33 -1.10 -39.88
N LEU A 95 16.03 0.01 -40.58
CA LEU A 95 15.02 0.98 -40.15
C LEU A 95 13.62 0.37 -40.07
N GLN A 96 13.21 -0.42 -41.07
CA GLN A 96 11.91 -1.10 -41.06
C GLN A 96 11.82 -2.14 -39.95
N ILE A 97 12.87 -2.92 -39.73
CA ILE A 97 12.93 -3.93 -38.67
C ILE A 97 12.80 -3.26 -37.29
N ILE A 98 13.61 -2.24 -37.02
CA ILE A 98 13.58 -1.53 -35.72
C ILE A 98 12.22 -0.87 -35.50
N SER A 99 11.65 -0.21 -36.52
CA SER A 99 10.33 0.41 -36.41
C SER A 99 9.23 -0.61 -36.10
N ALA A 100 9.28 -1.79 -36.72
CA ALA A 100 8.33 -2.88 -36.45
C ALA A 100 8.48 -3.44 -35.03
N GLU A 101 9.72 -3.69 -34.57
CA GLU A 101 10.01 -4.15 -33.20
C GLU A 101 9.53 -3.13 -32.15
N GLN A 102 9.79 -1.84 -32.37
CA GLN A 102 9.35 -0.77 -31.47
C GLN A 102 7.83 -0.68 -31.37
N LYS A 103 7.14 -0.76 -32.51
CA LYS A 103 5.68 -0.73 -32.54
C LYS A 103 5.08 -1.93 -31.79
N ALA A 104 5.60 -3.13 -32.05
CA ALA A 104 5.13 -4.34 -31.38
C ALA A 104 5.31 -4.26 -29.86
N LEU A 105 6.47 -3.80 -29.39
CA LEU A 105 6.72 -3.62 -27.96
C LEU A 105 5.83 -2.54 -27.34
N TYR A 106 5.60 -1.43 -28.05
CA TYR A 106 4.72 -0.36 -27.56
C TYR A 106 3.27 -0.83 -27.42
N ASP A 107 2.76 -1.58 -28.40
CA ASP A 107 1.42 -2.16 -28.37
C ASP A 107 1.30 -3.19 -27.21
N GLN A 108 2.35 -3.97 -26.95
CA GLN A 108 2.40 -4.91 -25.83
C GLN A 108 2.36 -4.20 -24.47
N LEU A 109 3.22 -3.20 -24.23
CA LEU A 109 3.25 -2.41 -22.99
C LEU A 109 1.89 -1.77 -22.69
N LYS A 110 1.19 -1.30 -23.72
CA LYS A 110 -0.15 -0.73 -23.58
C LYS A 110 -1.16 -1.76 -23.08
N VAL A 111 -1.13 -2.98 -23.60
CA VAL A 111 -2.00 -4.08 -23.15
C VAL A 111 -1.69 -4.46 -21.71
N GLU A 112 -0.41 -4.50 -21.32
CA GLU A 112 0.01 -4.84 -19.96
C GLU A 112 -0.42 -3.79 -18.93
N LEU A 113 -0.31 -2.50 -19.25
CA LEU A 113 -0.87 -1.43 -18.43
C LEU A 113 -2.39 -1.55 -18.28
N GLN A 114 -3.11 -1.91 -19.35
CA GLN A 114 -4.55 -2.17 -19.29
C GLN A 114 -4.88 -3.40 -18.42
N ASN A 115 -4.05 -4.44 -18.45
CA ASN A 115 -4.21 -5.61 -17.58
C ASN A 115 -4.06 -5.22 -16.09
N LEU A 116 -3.12 -4.34 -15.75
CA LEU A 116 -2.98 -3.81 -14.38
C LEU A 116 -4.19 -2.96 -13.95
N ASP A 117 -4.74 -2.14 -14.85
CA ASP A 117 -5.98 -1.40 -14.61
C ASP A 117 -7.19 -2.33 -14.41
N MET A 118 -7.26 -3.41 -15.18
CA MET A 118 -8.29 -4.43 -15.03
C MET A 118 -8.17 -5.17 -13.70
N LEU A 119 -6.96 -5.60 -13.32
CA LEU A 119 -6.68 -6.26 -12.04
C LEU A 119 -7.14 -5.40 -10.86
N THR A 120 -6.72 -4.13 -10.83
CA THR A 120 -7.07 -3.21 -9.73
C THR A 120 -8.56 -2.88 -9.65
N SER A 121 -9.30 -2.97 -10.75
CA SER A 121 -10.73 -2.67 -10.80
C SER A 121 -11.67 -3.87 -10.65
N GLN A 122 -11.17 -5.10 -10.86
CA GLN A 122 -11.97 -6.33 -10.91
C GLN A 122 -11.58 -7.40 -9.89
N VAL A 123 -10.44 -7.25 -9.22
CA VAL A 123 -9.97 -8.22 -8.22
C VAL A 123 -9.64 -7.50 -6.91
N LEU A 124 -10.03 -8.08 -5.77
CA LEU A 124 -9.54 -7.65 -4.47
C LEU A 124 -8.16 -8.26 -4.26
N LEU A 125 -7.12 -7.44 -4.36
CA LEU A 125 -5.74 -7.90 -4.32
C LEU A 125 -5.25 -8.06 -2.88
N THR A 126 -4.42 -9.07 -2.63
CA THR A 126 -3.69 -9.18 -1.36
C THR A 126 -2.67 -8.04 -1.22
N PRO A 127 -2.18 -7.73 0.00
CA PRO A 127 -1.15 -6.70 0.19
C PRO A 127 0.09 -6.87 -0.69
N GLY A 128 0.61 -8.10 -0.78
CA GLY A 128 1.75 -8.41 -1.65
C GLY A 128 1.46 -8.21 -3.13
N GLU A 129 0.27 -8.60 -3.60
CA GLU A 129 -0.15 -8.35 -4.98
C GLU A 129 -0.34 -6.86 -5.27
N LEU A 130 -0.92 -6.08 -4.34
CA LEU A 130 -1.03 -4.62 -4.46
C LEU A 130 0.34 -3.97 -4.63
N HIS A 131 1.30 -4.35 -3.79
CA HIS A 131 2.66 -3.84 -3.87
C HIS A 131 3.31 -4.15 -5.23
N ARG A 132 3.17 -5.39 -5.73
CA ARG A 132 3.70 -5.81 -7.03
C ARG A 132 3.02 -5.10 -8.20
N VAL A 133 1.70 -4.90 -8.15
CA VAL A 133 0.94 -4.18 -9.19
C VAL A 133 1.36 -2.71 -9.26
N ASP A 134 1.55 -2.05 -8.13
CA ASP A 134 2.02 -0.66 -8.09
C ASP A 134 3.45 -0.55 -8.63
N TYR A 135 4.33 -1.50 -8.29
CA TYR A 135 5.69 -1.60 -8.86
C TYR A 135 5.67 -1.79 -10.39
N LEU A 136 4.95 -2.81 -10.88
CA LEU A 136 4.85 -3.10 -12.31
C LEU A 136 4.30 -1.91 -13.10
N ARG A 137 3.31 -1.21 -12.55
CA ARG A 137 2.74 -0.01 -13.19
C ARG A 137 3.80 1.06 -13.40
N ASN A 138 4.65 1.29 -12.41
CA ASN A 138 5.77 2.24 -12.51
C ASN A 138 6.77 1.79 -13.59
N GLU A 139 7.20 0.53 -13.56
CA GLU A 139 8.18 0.01 -14.52
C GLU A 139 7.67 0.05 -15.96
N PHE A 140 6.45 -0.42 -16.23
CA PHE A 140 5.87 -0.36 -17.57
C PHE A 140 5.70 1.08 -18.08
N GLN A 141 5.39 2.04 -17.21
CA GLN A 141 5.35 3.46 -17.58
C GLN A 141 6.74 3.99 -17.96
N LEU A 142 7.79 3.64 -17.19
CA LEU A 142 9.16 4.01 -17.51
C LEU A 142 9.62 3.41 -18.85
N GLN A 143 9.35 2.12 -19.06
CA GLN A 143 9.63 1.42 -20.33
C GLN A 143 8.89 2.05 -21.51
N THR A 144 7.61 2.42 -21.31
CA THR A 144 6.81 3.11 -22.31
C THR A 144 7.42 4.46 -22.70
N HIS A 145 7.81 5.28 -21.71
CA HIS A 145 8.42 6.59 -21.97
C HIS A 145 9.79 6.46 -22.64
N GLN A 146 10.60 5.48 -22.24
CA GLN A 146 11.89 5.21 -22.88
C GLN A 146 11.70 4.80 -24.36
N LEU A 147 10.73 3.93 -24.65
CA LEU A 147 10.42 3.49 -26.00
C LEU A 147 9.87 4.62 -26.88
N GLN A 148 9.03 5.48 -26.32
CA GLN A 148 8.52 6.66 -27.02
C GLN A 148 9.64 7.59 -27.49
N LEU A 149 10.70 7.76 -26.68
CA LEU A 149 11.88 8.52 -27.11
C LEU A 149 12.59 7.84 -28.29
N TYR A 150 12.74 6.51 -28.29
CA TYR A 150 13.35 5.78 -29.40
C TYR A 150 12.54 5.91 -30.69
N ILE A 151 11.22 5.78 -30.61
CA ILE A 151 10.30 5.96 -31.74
C ILE A 151 10.41 7.38 -32.28
N HIS A 152 10.31 8.39 -31.40
CA HIS A 152 10.40 9.79 -31.81
C HIS A 152 11.75 10.11 -32.47
N GLU A 153 12.84 9.57 -31.93
CA GLU A 153 14.18 9.72 -32.49
C GLU A 153 14.29 9.12 -33.90
N LEU A 154 13.71 7.93 -34.11
CA LEU A 154 13.71 7.28 -35.41
C LEU A 154 12.85 8.03 -36.44
N GLU A 155 11.70 8.56 -36.04
CA GLU A 155 10.85 9.39 -36.91
C GLU A 155 11.56 10.67 -37.38
N GLN A 156 12.35 11.30 -36.50
CA GLN A 156 13.13 12.48 -36.88
C GLN A 156 14.19 12.14 -37.94
N LEU A 157 14.85 10.97 -37.82
CA LEU A 157 15.82 10.49 -38.81
C LEU A 157 15.16 10.29 -40.18
N VAL A 158 13.97 9.68 -40.23
CA VAL A 158 13.21 9.46 -41.48
C VAL A 158 12.82 10.78 -42.15
N ARG A 159 12.40 11.78 -41.36
CA ARG A 159 11.96 13.08 -41.89
C ARG A 159 13.12 13.99 -42.29
N GLY A 160 14.36 13.66 -41.95
CA GLY A 160 15.53 14.52 -42.17
C GLY A 160 15.42 15.86 -41.43
N GLN A 161 14.65 15.92 -40.34
CA GLN A 161 14.47 17.15 -39.57
C GLN A 161 15.67 17.36 -38.66
N ARG A 162 16.14 18.61 -38.57
CA ARG A 162 17.15 18.99 -37.57
C ARG A 162 16.52 18.94 -36.18
N VAL A 163 17.30 18.50 -35.20
CA VAL A 163 16.91 18.48 -33.80
C VAL A 163 16.72 19.93 -33.32
N THR A 164 15.47 20.38 -33.21
CA THR A 164 15.15 21.71 -32.66
C THR A 164 14.85 21.63 -31.17
N ASN A 165 14.34 20.49 -30.70
CA ASN A 165 14.00 20.21 -29.31
C ASN A 165 14.83 19.03 -28.80
N PRO A 166 15.26 19.04 -27.53
CA PRO A 166 16.02 17.94 -26.97
C PRO A 166 15.22 16.63 -26.97
N ILE A 167 15.79 15.55 -27.50
CA ILE A 167 15.21 14.19 -27.46
C ILE A 167 15.54 13.56 -26.10
N ALA A 168 14.90 14.10 -25.07
CA ALA A 168 15.01 13.64 -23.70
C ALA A 168 13.71 13.93 -22.95
N THR A 169 13.46 13.17 -21.88
CA THR A 169 12.33 13.43 -20.99
C THR A 169 12.72 13.17 -19.53
N LEU A 170 12.16 13.95 -18.63
CA LEU A 170 12.36 13.81 -17.20
C LEU A 170 11.21 12.97 -16.61
N VAL A 171 11.53 11.90 -15.90
CA VAL A 171 10.55 11.01 -15.27
C VAL A 171 10.80 10.87 -13.77
N ILE A 172 9.72 10.64 -13.03
CA ILE A 172 9.81 10.21 -11.63
C ILE A 172 9.97 8.69 -11.67
N ALA A 173 11.18 8.20 -11.42
CA ALA A 173 11.51 6.79 -11.47
C ALA A 173 11.06 6.04 -10.20
N ARG A 174 11.02 6.71 -9.06
CA ARG A 174 10.54 6.16 -7.78
C ARG A 174 9.96 7.27 -6.91
N GLN A 175 8.92 6.96 -6.15
CA GLN A 175 8.28 7.91 -5.22
C GLN A 175 7.60 7.20 -4.04
N PRO A 176 7.49 7.85 -2.86
CA PRO A 176 6.82 7.30 -1.67
C PRO A 176 5.34 7.70 -1.56
N PHE A 177 4.79 8.34 -2.58
CA PHE A 177 3.43 8.86 -2.60
C PHE A 177 2.47 7.77 -3.12
N PRO A 178 1.20 7.71 -2.64
CA PRO A 178 0.51 8.71 -1.82
C PRO A 178 0.78 8.63 -0.31
N THR A 179 0.95 9.79 0.34
CA THR A 179 1.20 9.86 1.80
C THR A 179 0.69 11.14 2.49
N VAL A 180 0.57 11.10 3.82
CA VAL A 180 0.23 12.25 4.69
C VAL A 180 1.43 12.59 5.57
N PRO A 181 2.46 13.27 5.04
CA PRO A 181 3.63 13.62 5.81
C PRO A 181 3.30 14.71 6.85
N SER A 182 4.08 14.74 7.93
CA SER A 182 4.03 15.84 8.90
C SER A 182 4.89 17.01 8.44
N LYS A 183 4.51 18.24 8.77
CA LYS A 183 5.40 19.39 8.63
C LYS A 183 6.73 19.10 9.35
N GLY A 184 7.84 19.37 8.68
CA GLY A 184 9.21 19.11 9.12
C GLY A 184 9.68 17.67 8.88
N GLN A 185 8.82 16.78 8.37
CA GLN A 185 9.24 15.44 7.98
C GLN A 185 10.05 15.50 6.69
N GLN A 186 11.19 14.82 6.69
CA GLN A 186 12.00 14.56 5.51
C GLN A 186 11.66 13.19 4.93
N LEU A 187 11.70 13.05 3.60
CA LEU A 187 11.65 11.74 2.93
C LEU A 187 12.91 10.93 3.23
N ASN A 188 12.81 9.60 3.21
CA ASN A 188 13.99 8.77 3.37
C ASN A 188 14.84 8.82 2.11
N GLU A 189 16.12 8.47 2.25
CA GLU A 189 17.03 8.34 1.12
C GLU A 189 16.52 7.29 0.12
N GLY A 190 16.61 7.60 -1.17
CA GLY A 190 16.12 6.72 -2.25
C GLY A 190 14.60 6.63 -2.41
N ASP A 191 13.78 7.26 -1.56
CA ASP A 191 12.31 7.20 -1.69
C ASP A 191 11.80 7.94 -2.92
N LEU A 192 12.45 9.06 -3.28
CA LEU A 192 12.08 9.90 -4.41
C LEU A 192 13.27 10.06 -5.35
N VAL A 193 13.17 9.41 -6.52
CA VAL A 193 14.23 9.38 -7.52
C VAL A 193 13.66 9.87 -8.85
N LEU A 194 14.34 10.84 -9.45
CA LEU A 194 14.10 11.26 -10.82
C LEU A 194 15.17 10.70 -11.75
N GLN A 195 14.80 10.48 -13.00
CA GLN A 195 15.70 10.03 -14.05
C GLN A 195 15.47 10.85 -15.33
N LEU A 196 16.56 11.25 -15.97
CA LEU A 196 16.53 11.82 -17.31
C LEU A 196 16.71 10.68 -18.33
N LEU A 197 15.69 10.43 -19.13
CA LEU A 197 15.73 9.47 -20.23
C LEU A 197 16.09 10.18 -21.53
N THR A 198 16.78 9.50 -22.43
CA THR A 198 17.22 10.04 -23.72
C THR A 198 16.83 9.13 -24.88
N GLY A 199 16.90 9.66 -26.10
CA GLY A 199 16.99 8.84 -27.32
C GLY A 199 18.19 7.86 -27.29
N ALA A 200 18.20 6.90 -28.20
CA ALA A 200 19.23 5.87 -28.29
C ALA A 200 20.57 6.42 -28.79
N ALA A 201 20.53 7.33 -29.76
CA ALA A 201 21.69 8.00 -30.36
C ALA A 201 21.89 9.44 -29.83
N THR A 202 21.17 9.81 -28.77
CA THR A 202 21.24 11.12 -28.14
C THR A 202 22.16 11.09 -26.92
N THR A 203 23.11 12.02 -26.87
CA THR A 203 24.02 12.19 -25.72
C THR A 203 23.72 13.48 -24.98
N VAL A 204 23.75 13.46 -23.65
CA VAL A 204 23.58 14.66 -22.84
C VAL A 204 24.93 15.39 -22.75
N VAL A 205 24.96 16.66 -23.16
CA VAL A 205 26.16 17.50 -23.13
C VAL A 205 26.24 18.29 -21.83
N GLY A 206 25.09 18.71 -21.30
CA GLY A 206 25.01 19.43 -20.05
C GLY A 206 23.57 19.56 -19.57
N PHE A 207 23.41 19.80 -18.28
CA PHE A 207 22.12 20.03 -17.65
C PHE A 207 22.26 20.97 -16.44
N SER A 208 21.19 21.69 -16.12
CA SER A 208 21.05 22.41 -14.87
C SER A 208 20.77 21.44 -13.70
N PRO A 209 20.86 21.89 -12.44
CA PRO A 209 20.22 21.19 -11.35
C PRO A 209 18.72 21.00 -11.64
N VAL A 210 18.18 19.85 -11.26
CA VAL A 210 16.74 19.56 -11.34
C VAL A 210 16.06 20.23 -10.16
N LYS A 211 15.01 21.02 -10.44
CA LYS A 211 14.24 21.75 -9.43
C LYS A 211 12.84 21.17 -9.29
N GLY A 212 12.46 20.82 -8.07
CA GLY A 212 11.12 20.36 -7.68
C GLY A 212 10.25 21.50 -7.17
N MET A 213 8.97 21.44 -7.50
CA MET A 213 7.95 22.44 -7.17
C MET A 213 6.69 21.74 -6.64
N VAL A 214 6.00 22.38 -5.70
CA VAL A 214 4.72 21.89 -5.18
C VAL A 214 3.57 22.48 -5.99
N VAL A 215 2.73 21.60 -6.54
CA VAL A 215 1.50 21.95 -7.25
C VAL A 215 0.30 21.62 -6.35
N ILE A 216 -0.51 22.62 -6.01
CA ILE A 216 -1.74 22.46 -5.21
C ILE A 216 -2.95 22.76 -6.10
N ASP A 217 -3.90 21.83 -6.15
CA ASP A 217 -5.07 21.91 -7.04
C ASP A 217 -5.96 23.15 -6.81
N SER A 218 -5.91 23.78 -5.62
CA SER A 218 -6.84 24.84 -5.19
C SER A 218 -6.24 26.25 -5.09
N SER A 219 -4.94 26.46 -5.33
CA SER A 219 -4.33 27.81 -5.40
C SER A 219 -2.87 27.78 -5.84
N ARG A 220 -2.41 28.80 -6.57
CA ARG A 220 -0.98 29.13 -6.74
C ARG A 220 -0.42 29.65 -5.41
N THR A 221 0.08 28.77 -4.56
CA THR A 221 0.91 29.17 -3.40
C THR A 221 2.28 29.64 -3.89
N ASN A 222 2.95 30.55 -3.16
CA ASN A 222 4.35 30.89 -3.43
C ASN A 222 5.21 29.61 -3.29
N GLU A 223 5.75 29.15 -4.41
CA GLU A 223 6.24 27.78 -4.62
C GLU A 223 7.54 27.47 -3.85
N ASP A 224 8.34 28.51 -3.54
CA ASP A 224 9.69 28.34 -2.98
C ASP A 224 9.74 28.05 -1.47
N LYS A 225 8.64 28.19 -0.72
CA LYS A 225 8.64 28.01 0.75
C LYS A 225 8.05 26.70 1.24
N ALA A 226 7.36 25.95 0.37
CA ALA A 226 6.60 24.78 0.79
C ALA A 226 7.49 23.56 1.12
N ILE A 227 8.65 23.45 0.45
CA ILE A 227 9.58 22.33 0.57
C ILE A 227 11.04 22.80 0.56
N SER A 228 11.91 22.09 1.28
CA SER A 228 13.37 22.23 1.18
C SER A 228 13.99 20.94 0.61
N GLY A 229 15.28 20.99 0.21
CA GLY A 229 15.94 19.88 -0.50
C GLY A 229 15.46 19.67 -1.94
N HIS A 230 14.70 20.61 -2.50
CA HIS A 230 14.00 20.50 -3.77
C HIS A 230 14.87 20.76 -5.01
N THR A 231 16.16 21.10 -4.86
CA THR A 231 17.09 21.27 -5.97
C THR A 231 18.22 20.25 -5.85
N GLN A 232 18.38 19.38 -6.84
CA GLN A 232 19.37 18.29 -6.82
C GLN A 232 20.09 18.16 -8.15
N GLN A 233 21.33 17.69 -8.12
CA GLN A 233 22.10 17.42 -9.33
C GLN A 233 21.80 16.01 -9.84
N LEU A 234 21.73 15.85 -11.17
CA LEU A 234 21.75 14.52 -11.77
C LEU A 234 23.16 13.94 -11.68
N ASP A 235 23.24 12.65 -11.39
CA ASP A 235 24.47 11.89 -11.57
C ASP A 235 24.84 11.83 -13.06
N ASN A 236 26.10 12.10 -13.40
CA ASN A 236 26.55 12.15 -14.80
C ASN A 236 26.52 10.78 -15.49
N SER A 237 26.57 9.68 -14.74
CA SER A 237 26.65 8.32 -15.30
C SER A 237 25.26 7.70 -15.45
N LEU A 238 24.45 7.79 -14.40
CA LEU A 238 23.13 7.18 -14.30
C LEU A 238 22.01 8.12 -14.75
N LEU A 239 22.29 9.43 -14.85
CA LEU A 239 21.30 10.47 -15.13
C LEU A 239 20.11 10.40 -14.16
N LYS A 240 20.40 10.04 -12.90
CA LYS A 240 19.44 9.96 -11.80
C LYS A 240 19.74 11.01 -10.74
N ALA A 241 18.70 11.52 -10.08
CA ALA A 241 18.82 12.41 -8.93
C ALA A 241 17.88 11.93 -7.81
N GLN A 242 18.41 11.83 -6.60
CA GLN A 242 17.63 11.52 -5.40
C GLN A 242 17.23 12.81 -4.68
N PHE A 243 16.00 12.88 -4.18
CA PHE A 243 15.45 14.10 -3.59
C PHE A 243 15.12 13.92 -2.10
N PRO A 244 15.95 14.45 -1.19
CA PRO A 244 15.71 14.44 0.25
C PRO A 244 14.74 15.57 0.66
N ILE A 245 13.52 15.53 0.11
CA ILE A 245 12.50 16.58 0.33
C ILE A 245 12.09 16.64 1.79
N THR A 246 12.11 17.84 2.36
CA THR A 246 11.48 18.15 3.65
C THR A 246 10.25 19.01 3.43
N PHE A 247 9.13 18.66 4.06
CA PHE A 247 7.86 19.40 3.93
C PHE A 247 7.79 20.54 4.95
N GLU A 248 8.03 21.77 4.53
CA GLU A 248 8.16 22.93 5.43
C GLU A 248 6.81 23.58 5.79
N GLU A 249 5.81 23.43 4.93
CA GLU A 249 4.48 24.00 5.11
C GLU A 249 3.36 22.95 5.00
N GLY A 250 2.31 23.13 5.80
CA GLY A 250 1.11 22.31 5.70
C GLY A 250 0.25 22.72 4.50
N THR A 251 -0.37 21.75 3.81
CA THR A 251 -1.19 22.01 2.61
C THR A 251 -2.62 22.45 2.94
N ARG A 252 -2.93 22.69 4.21
CA ARG A 252 -4.27 23.04 4.70
C ARG A 252 -5.34 22.01 4.29
N LYS A 253 -4.98 20.72 4.33
CA LYS A 253 -5.81 19.57 3.90
C LYS A 253 -6.13 19.53 2.40
N ASN A 254 -5.44 20.32 1.58
CA ASN A 254 -5.52 20.23 0.12
C ASN A 254 -4.54 19.19 -0.42
N VAL A 255 -4.90 18.59 -1.55
CA VAL A 255 -4.01 17.72 -2.31
C VAL A 255 -2.89 18.55 -2.92
N ALA A 256 -1.67 18.08 -2.71
CA ALA A 256 -0.47 18.57 -3.37
C ALA A 256 0.18 17.45 -4.20
N LYS A 257 0.95 17.85 -5.20
CA LYS A 257 1.82 16.98 -6.01
C LYS A 257 3.16 17.67 -6.23
N LEU A 258 4.19 16.90 -6.58
CA LEU A 258 5.47 17.43 -7.01
C LEU A 258 5.55 17.44 -8.53
N ARG A 259 6.13 18.50 -9.09
CA ARG A 259 6.55 18.62 -10.49
C ARG A 259 8.00 19.04 -10.52
N PHE A 260 8.75 18.58 -11.52
CA PHE A 260 10.17 18.86 -11.62
C PHE A 260 10.52 19.49 -12.96
N ILE A 261 11.54 20.33 -12.97
CA ILE A 261 12.01 21.04 -14.16
C ILE A 261 13.53 20.95 -14.22
N VAL A 262 14.07 20.77 -15.43
CA VAL A 262 15.51 20.79 -15.71
C VAL A 262 15.78 21.40 -17.08
N ASP A 263 16.78 22.26 -17.18
CA ASP A 263 17.27 22.72 -18.47
C ASP A 263 18.34 21.76 -18.96
N VAL A 264 18.20 21.25 -20.18
CA VAL A 264 19.13 20.27 -20.76
C VAL A 264 19.69 20.78 -22.08
N GLN A 265 20.91 20.36 -22.37
CA GLN A 265 21.51 20.41 -23.69
C GLN A 265 21.89 18.99 -24.11
N VAL A 266 21.34 18.55 -25.23
CA VAL A 266 21.68 17.27 -25.85
C VAL A 266 22.37 17.48 -27.17
N GLU A 267 23.12 16.47 -27.59
CA GLU A 267 23.77 16.38 -28.88
C GLU A 267 23.37 15.07 -29.57
N GLN A 268 23.05 15.19 -30.85
CA GLN A 268 22.75 14.06 -31.70
C GLN A 268 23.32 14.34 -33.09
N MET A 269 24.10 13.40 -33.63
CA MET A 269 24.73 13.53 -34.96
C MET A 269 25.49 14.87 -35.16
N GLY A 270 26.13 15.38 -34.10
CA GLY A 270 26.87 16.66 -34.13
C GLY A 270 26.00 17.92 -34.01
N HIS A 271 24.68 17.78 -33.93
CA HIS A 271 23.75 18.89 -33.72
C HIS A 271 23.37 18.99 -32.24
N LYS A 272 23.51 20.19 -31.68
CA LYS A 272 23.12 20.49 -30.30
C LYS A 272 21.73 21.09 -30.26
N ALA A 273 20.93 20.63 -29.30
CA ALA A 273 19.63 21.19 -28.98
C ALA A 273 19.53 21.44 -27.48
N SER A 274 18.95 22.58 -27.11
CA SER A 274 18.74 22.95 -25.71
C SER A 274 17.27 23.21 -25.46
N GLY A 275 16.79 22.86 -24.27
CA GLY A 275 15.41 23.12 -23.88
C GLY A 275 15.17 22.86 -22.40
N SER A 276 14.08 23.44 -21.88
CA SER A 276 13.60 23.17 -20.53
C SER A 276 12.62 22.01 -20.56
N LEU A 277 12.84 21.01 -19.72
CA LEU A 277 12.03 19.81 -19.61
C LEU A 277 11.29 19.81 -18.28
N GLU A 278 9.96 19.70 -18.33
CA GLU A 278 9.15 19.36 -17.17
C GLU A 278 9.06 17.83 -17.03
N SER A 279 8.89 17.35 -15.80
CA SER A 279 8.57 15.95 -15.54
C SER A 279 7.27 15.58 -16.24
N ILE A 280 7.28 14.49 -17.02
CA ILE A 280 6.15 14.07 -17.88
C ILE A 280 4.82 13.94 -17.11
N THR A 281 4.91 13.50 -15.86
CA THR A 281 3.80 13.42 -14.92
C THR A 281 4.15 14.14 -13.63
N ASN A 282 3.12 14.63 -12.93
CA ASN A 282 3.27 15.01 -11.52
C ASN A 282 3.41 13.75 -10.67
N SER A 283 3.96 13.90 -9.46
CA SER A 283 3.94 12.83 -8.45
C SER A 283 2.51 12.39 -8.10
N ALA A 284 2.39 11.21 -7.49
CA ALA A 284 1.16 10.80 -6.83
C ALA A 284 0.82 11.79 -5.69
N PRO A 285 -0.46 11.90 -5.31
CA PRO A 285 -0.94 12.96 -4.42
C PRO A 285 -0.39 12.79 -3.00
N PHE A 286 -0.19 13.91 -2.30
CA PHE A 286 0.09 13.92 -0.86
C PHE A 286 -0.62 15.08 -0.17
N VAL A 287 -0.73 15.03 1.16
CA VAL A 287 -1.33 16.10 1.98
C VAL A 287 -0.48 16.33 3.22
N VAL A 288 0.11 17.51 3.38
CA VAL A 288 0.99 17.81 4.52
C VAL A 288 0.16 18.28 5.72
N MET A 289 0.26 17.57 6.84
CA MET A 289 -0.38 17.97 8.11
C MET A 289 0.57 18.75 9.02
N THR A 290 0.07 19.74 9.75
CA THR A 290 0.87 20.49 10.75
C THR A 290 0.71 19.96 12.17
N ASN A 291 -0.35 19.19 12.44
CA ASN A 291 -0.56 18.51 13.71
C ASN A 291 -1.38 17.22 13.52
N GLN A 292 -1.37 16.36 14.53
CA GLN A 292 -2.09 15.07 14.51
C GLN A 292 -3.62 15.22 14.45
N LYS A 293 -4.20 16.31 14.96
CA LYS A 293 -5.65 16.58 14.86
C LYS A 293 -6.10 16.80 13.41
N GLN A 294 -5.19 17.19 12.52
CA GLN A 294 -5.48 17.33 11.09
C GLN A 294 -5.41 16.01 10.34
N TRP A 295 -4.78 14.97 10.91
CA TRP A 295 -4.47 13.72 10.21
C TRP A 295 -5.70 13.09 9.55
N GLU A 296 -6.80 12.95 10.28
CA GLU A 296 -8.06 12.40 9.76
C GLU A 296 -8.57 13.21 8.56
N GLY A 297 -8.53 14.54 8.65
CA GLY A 297 -8.96 15.41 7.56
C GLY A 297 -8.04 15.35 6.34
N CYS A 298 -6.73 15.14 6.54
CA CYS A 298 -5.77 14.99 5.47
C CYS A 298 -5.89 13.63 4.77
N GLU A 299 -6.02 12.54 5.53
CA GLU A 299 -6.26 11.20 4.98
C GLU A 299 -7.60 11.13 4.23
N ARG A 300 -8.64 11.82 4.72
CA ARG A 300 -9.92 11.94 4.01
C ARG A 300 -9.71 12.47 2.60
N THR A 301 -9.03 13.61 2.48
CA THR A 301 -8.78 14.25 1.19
C THR A 301 -7.90 13.35 0.32
N LEU A 302 -6.86 12.74 0.91
CA LEU A 302 -5.91 11.92 0.18
C LEU A 302 -6.56 10.66 -0.38
N LEU A 303 -7.25 9.86 0.45
CA LEU A 303 -7.90 8.63 0.01
C LEU A 303 -8.99 8.92 -1.03
N GLN A 304 -9.76 10.00 -0.88
CA GLN A 304 -10.73 10.40 -1.90
C GLN A 304 -10.05 10.63 -3.25
N ARG A 305 -8.94 11.38 -3.25
CA ARG A 305 -8.24 11.68 -4.50
C ARG A 305 -7.58 10.44 -5.09
N ASP A 306 -6.95 9.62 -4.26
CA ASP A 306 -6.24 8.41 -4.66
C ASP A 306 -7.20 7.37 -5.25
N ALA A 307 -8.34 7.12 -4.60
CA ALA A 307 -9.29 6.12 -5.04
C ALA A 307 -10.10 6.55 -6.27
N PHE A 308 -10.62 7.79 -6.28
CA PHE A 308 -11.54 8.25 -7.33
C PHE A 308 -10.82 8.90 -8.51
N GLY A 309 -9.64 9.48 -8.32
CA GLY A 309 -8.90 10.17 -9.40
C GLY A 309 -9.64 11.35 -10.04
N GLY A 310 -10.75 11.81 -9.45
CA GLY A 310 -11.66 12.81 -10.04
C GLY A 310 -12.92 12.22 -10.69
N SER A 311 -13.04 10.89 -10.74
CA SER A 311 -14.23 10.18 -11.23
C SER A 311 -15.40 10.29 -10.25
N ALA A 312 -16.61 10.46 -10.76
CA ALA A 312 -17.82 10.50 -9.93
C ALA A 312 -18.20 9.11 -9.36
N GLU A 313 -17.75 8.04 -10.01
CA GLU A 313 -18.03 6.64 -9.65
C GLU A 313 -16.80 5.78 -9.97
N ILE A 314 -16.58 4.75 -9.15
CA ILE A 314 -15.54 3.71 -9.33
C ILE A 314 -16.11 2.36 -8.92
N THR A 315 -15.44 1.25 -9.28
CA THR A 315 -15.84 -0.07 -8.76
C THR A 315 -15.55 -0.17 -7.26
N TRP A 316 -16.31 -0.99 -6.54
CA TRP A 316 -16.03 -1.28 -5.13
C TRP A 316 -14.61 -1.86 -4.97
N LEU A 317 -14.19 -2.74 -5.87
CA LEU A 317 -12.88 -3.39 -5.79
C LEU A 317 -11.73 -2.40 -5.99
N GLN A 318 -11.87 -1.43 -6.91
CA GLN A 318 -10.93 -0.32 -7.03
C GLN A 318 -10.84 0.47 -5.71
N PHE A 319 -11.97 0.80 -5.09
CA PHE A 319 -11.98 1.49 -3.81
C PHE A 319 -11.36 0.64 -2.69
N ALA A 320 -11.69 -0.65 -2.61
CA ALA A 320 -11.19 -1.56 -1.59
C ALA A 320 -9.67 -1.74 -1.67
N ASN A 321 -9.11 -1.83 -2.88
CA ASN A 321 -7.67 -1.87 -3.11
C ASN A 321 -6.98 -0.57 -2.66
N ALA A 322 -7.55 0.60 -2.97
CA ALA A 322 -7.04 1.88 -2.48
C ALA A 322 -7.16 2.01 -0.95
N LEU A 323 -8.26 1.53 -0.38
CA LEU A 323 -8.52 1.49 1.05
C LEU A 323 -7.50 0.60 1.78
N GLN A 324 -7.14 -0.56 1.20
CA GLN A 324 -6.15 -1.46 1.78
C GLN A 324 -4.77 -0.81 1.89
N ARG A 325 -4.31 -0.17 0.81
CA ARG A 325 -3.04 0.60 0.82
C ARG A 325 -3.08 1.72 1.86
N GLN A 326 -4.21 2.44 1.92
CA GLN A 326 -4.43 3.48 2.92
C GLN A 326 -4.38 2.91 4.34
N PHE A 327 -5.03 1.78 4.60
CA PHE A 327 -5.08 1.14 5.91
C PHE A 327 -3.69 0.70 6.38
N ILE A 328 -2.94 0.01 5.52
CA ILE A 328 -1.57 -0.44 5.81
C ILE A 328 -0.66 0.76 6.14
N ARG A 329 -0.70 1.82 5.33
CA ARG A 329 0.03 3.08 5.59
C ARG A 329 -0.42 3.74 6.90
N ALA A 330 -1.72 3.85 7.12
CA ALA A 330 -2.30 4.50 8.29
C ALA A 330 -1.96 3.77 9.59
N THR A 331 -1.80 2.45 9.54
CA THR A 331 -1.43 1.61 10.67
C THR A 331 0.07 1.35 10.78
N ARG A 332 0.88 1.95 9.88
CA ARG A 332 2.36 1.85 9.86
C ARG A 332 2.86 0.40 9.79
N GLN A 333 2.19 -0.40 8.96
CA GLN A 333 2.58 -1.78 8.71
C GLN A 333 3.43 -1.88 7.45
N ASP A 334 4.09 -3.02 7.29
CA ASP A 334 4.82 -3.35 6.07
C ASP A 334 3.85 -3.43 4.87
N PRO A 335 4.15 -2.76 3.73
CA PRO A 335 3.29 -2.80 2.54
C PRO A 335 3.10 -4.18 1.92
N GLN A 336 4.11 -5.05 1.99
CA GLN A 336 4.12 -6.35 1.35
C GLN A 336 3.60 -7.43 2.31
N ASN A 337 4.05 -7.39 3.56
CA ASN A 337 3.79 -8.39 4.60
C ASN A 337 3.24 -7.75 5.89
N PRO A 338 2.04 -7.12 5.85
CA PRO A 338 1.46 -6.51 7.04
C PRO A 338 1.07 -7.58 8.07
N SER A 339 1.32 -7.31 9.36
CA SER A 339 0.94 -8.21 10.46
C SER A 339 -0.57 -8.51 10.48
N ARG A 340 -1.41 -7.49 10.22
CA ARG A 340 -2.85 -7.64 10.00
C ARG A 340 -3.41 -6.48 9.18
N CYS A 341 -3.73 -6.77 7.93
CA CYS A 341 -4.46 -5.87 7.03
C CYS A 341 -5.98 -6.02 7.18
N LEU A 342 -6.77 -5.31 6.36
CA LEU A 342 -8.20 -5.56 6.27
C LEU A 342 -8.43 -6.94 5.64
N SER A 343 -9.19 -7.78 6.32
CA SER A 343 -9.59 -9.10 5.87
C SER A 343 -10.78 -9.04 4.90
N PRO A 344 -11.10 -10.16 4.20
CA PRO A 344 -12.33 -10.26 3.43
C PRO A 344 -13.60 -9.96 4.24
N PHE A 345 -13.60 -10.26 5.55
CA PHE A 345 -14.72 -9.96 6.46
C PHE A 345 -14.85 -8.47 6.75
N ASP A 346 -13.72 -7.78 6.93
CA ASP A 346 -13.69 -6.32 7.10
C ASP A 346 -14.23 -5.63 5.85
N PHE A 347 -13.81 -6.09 4.65
CA PHE A 347 -14.34 -5.57 3.40
C PHE A 347 -15.83 -5.88 3.23
N ALA A 348 -16.28 -7.09 3.54
CA ALA A 348 -17.70 -7.45 3.46
C ALA A 348 -18.56 -6.53 4.35
N TYR A 349 -18.13 -6.30 5.59
CA TYR A 349 -18.79 -5.38 6.52
C TYR A 349 -18.87 -3.96 5.94
N LEU A 350 -17.76 -3.41 5.43
CA LEU A 350 -17.72 -2.05 4.89
C LEU A 350 -18.56 -1.92 3.60
N HIS A 351 -18.52 -2.94 2.74
CA HIS A 351 -19.27 -3.00 1.48
C HIS A 351 -20.77 -3.02 1.73
N GLU A 352 -21.22 -3.81 2.71
CA GLU A 352 -22.61 -3.88 3.11
C GLU A 352 -23.07 -2.57 3.75
N LYS A 353 -22.33 -2.09 4.75
CA LYS A 353 -22.72 -0.94 5.57
C LYS A 353 -22.83 0.36 4.79
N PHE A 354 -21.91 0.62 3.86
CA PHE A 354 -21.83 1.93 3.20
C PHE A 354 -22.28 1.92 1.75
N ILE A 355 -22.30 0.75 1.10
CA ILE A 355 -22.50 0.64 -0.35
C ILE A 355 -23.64 -0.33 -0.68
N MET A 356 -24.18 -1.04 0.32
CA MET A 356 -25.27 -2.01 0.17
C MET A 356 -24.93 -3.11 -0.83
N LYS A 357 -23.67 -3.58 -0.81
CA LYS A 357 -23.14 -4.64 -1.70
C LYS A 357 -23.22 -4.32 -3.19
N ARG A 358 -23.46 -3.06 -3.57
CA ARG A 358 -23.44 -2.65 -4.99
C ARG A 358 -22.02 -2.73 -5.57
N PRO A 359 -21.87 -3.10 -6.85
CA PRO A 359 -20.55 -3.23 -7.47
C PRO A 359 -19.81 -1.90 -7.66
N PHE A 360 -20.51 -0.77 -7.56
CA PHE A 360 -19.96 0.56 -7.76
C PHE A 360 -20.13 1.44 -6.52
N PHE A 361 -19.14 2.30 -6.29
CA PHE A 361 -19.11 3.27 -5.21
C PHE A 361 -19.14 4.69 -5.77
N GLN A 362 -20.09 5.49 -5.31
CA GLN A 362 -20.30 6.85 -5.79
C GLN A 362 -19.55 7.84 -4.91
N GLN A 363 -18.86 8.82 -5.51
CA GLN A 363 -18.04 9.79 -4.78
C GLN A 363 -18.86 10.58 -3.74
N ARG A 364 -20.15 10.83 -4.01
CA ARG A 364 -21.07 11.51 -3.07
C ARG A 364 -21.32 10.73 -1.76
N GLU A 365 -21.11 9.43 -1.76
CA GLU A 365 -21.32 8.54 -0.60
C GLU A 365 -20.06 8.44 0.28
N TYR A 366 -18.91 8.87 -0.26
CA TYR A 366 -17.61 8.81 0.42
C TYR A 366 -17.58 9.53 1.77
N GLU A 367 -18.25 10.68 1.88
CA GLU A 367 -18.25 11.46 3.12
C GLU A 367 -18.94 10.69 4.27
N ALA A 368 -20.02 9.96 3.98
CA ALA A 368 -20.70 9.13 4.97
C ALA A 368 -19.83 7.96 5.44
N PHE A 369 -19.15 7.30 4.49
CA PHE A 369 -18.13 6.28 4.79
C PHE A 369 -17.03 6.84 5.70
N TRP A 370 -16.42 7.96 5.28
CA TRP A 370 -15.26 8.51 5.98
C TRP A 370 -15.59 9.02 7.38
N ASN A 371 -16.76 9.65 7.57
CA ASN A 371 -17.17 10.15 8.88
C ASN A 371 -17.23 9.06 9.96
N TRP A 372 -17.38 7.80 9.56
CA TRP A 372 -17.31 6.65 10.47
C TRP A 372 -15.95 5.95 10.42
N TYR A 373 -15.49 5.54 9.24
CA TYR A 373 -14.23 4.80 9.08
C TYR A 373 -13.00 5.62 9.49
N GLY A 374 -12.96 6.90 9.11
CA GLY A 374 -11.88 7.84 9.44
C GLY A 374 -11.63 7.95 10.95
N LYS A 375 -12.70 7.94 11.76
CA LYS A 375 -12.60 7.92 13.22
C LYS A 375 -12.05 6.61 13.76
N CYS A 376 -12.48 5.49 13.18
CA CYS A 376 -11.99 4.16 13.57
C CYS A 376 -10.48 4.03 13.30
N ILE A 377 -10.03 4.41 12.10
CA ILE A 377 -8.60 4.32 11.75
C ILE A 377 -7.73 5.33 12.52
N GLN A 378 -8.28 6.50 12.87
CA GLN A 378 -7.61 7.46 13.75
C GLN A 378 -7.36 6.86 15.14
N VAL A 379 -8.33 6.12 15.67
CA VAL A 379 -8.25 5.43 16.95
C VAL A 379 -7.22 4.30 16.89
N ILE A 380 -7.23 3.48 15.84
CA ILE A 380 -6.20 2.44 15.63
C ILE A 380 -4.80 3.07 15.59
N ARG A 381 -4.63 4.20 14.90
CA ARG A 381 -3.32 4.84 14.72
C ARG A 381 -2.78 5.53 15.96
N TYR A 382 -3.62 6.22 16.73
CA TYR A 382 -3.14 7.14 17.78
C TYR A 382 -3.54 6.75 19.20
N GLN A 383 -4.60 5.97 19.40
CA GLN A 383 -4.99 5.57 20.75
C GLN A 383 -4.05 4.44 21.21
N ARG A 384 -3.42 4.66 22.36
CA ARG A 384 -2.40 3.77 22.92
C ARG A 384 -2.92 2.32 23.02
N HIS A 385 -2.09 1.37 22.59
CA HIS A 385 -2.36 -0.07 22.48
C HIS A 385 -3.44 -0.51 21.48
N ILE A 386 -4.29 0.38 20.94
CA ILE A 386 -5.36 -0.04 20.01
C ILE A 386 -4.79 -0.63 18.72
N GLY A 387 -3.74 -0.02 18.15
CA GLY A 387 -3.04 -0.58 16.99
C GLY A 387 -2.47 -1.98 17.23
N GLN A 388 -1.91 -2.21 18.42
CA GLN A 388 -1.39 -3.52 18.83
C GLN A 388 -2.52 -4.54 19.01
N LEU A 389 -3.60 -4.17 19.72
CA LEU A 389 -4.78 -5.02 19.87
C LEU A 389 -5.38 -5.41 18.51
N TRP A 390 -5.42 -4.47 17.56
CA TRP A 390 -5.83 -4.76 16.21
C TRP A 390 -4.90 -5.80 15.57
N GLN A 391 -3.60 -5.54 15.54
CA GLN A 391 -2.62 -6.42 14.87
C GLN A 391 -2.58 -7.83 15.47
N GLU A 392 -2.77 -7.97 16.78
CA GLU A 392 -2.82 -9.26 17.49
C GLU A 392 -4.20 -9.96 17.39
N GLY A 393 -5.18 -9.39 16.68
CA GLY A 393 -6.52 -9.96 16.53
C GLY A 393 -7.40 -9.88 17.79
N LEU A 394 -6.95 -9.15 18.82
CA LEU A 394 -7.65 -8.95 20.10
C LEU A 394 -8.74 -7.88 20.00
N LEU A 395 -8.59 -6.94 19.06
CA LEU A 395 -9.66 -6.08 18.57
C LEU A 395 -10.17 -6.65 17.25
N TYR A 396 -11.34 -7.29 17.25
CA TYR A 396 -11.96 -7.78 16.01
C TYR A 396 -12.22 -6.62 15.05
N GLY A 397 -12.68 -5.47 15.57
CA GLY A 397 -12.90 -4.23 14.85
C GLY A 397 -14.24 -4.17 14.12
N PHE A 398 -14.32 -4.60 12.87
CA PHE A 398 -15.49 -4.36 12.02
C PHE A 398 -16.50 -5.51 12.06
N MET A 399 -17.35 -5.50 13.08
CA MET A 399 -18.33 -6.58 13.37
C MET A 399 -19.75 -6.03 13.54
N THR A 400 -20.72 -6.68 12.91
CA THR A 400 -22.16 -6.45 13.12
C THR A 400 -22.61 -6.98 14.47
N ARG A 401 -23.83 -6.61 14.91
CA ARG A 401 -24.40 -7.15 16.16
C ARG A 401 -24.77 -8.63 16.02
N GLU A 402 -25.19 -9.02 14.83
CA GLU A 402 -25.59 -10.37 14.47
C GLU A 402 -24.37 -11.31 14.52
N GLU A 403 -23.26 -10.93 13.90
CA GLU A 403 -22.00 -11.69 13.96
C GLU A 403 -21.50 -11.81 15.40
N VAL A 404 -21.60 -10.75 16.21
CA VAL A 404 -21.24 -10.80 17.63
C VAL A 404 -22.10 -11.80 18.40
N THR A 405 -23.41 -11.79 18.11
CA THR A 405 -24.36 -12.72 18.74
C THR A 405 -23.99 -14.15 18.43
N MET A 406 -23.65 -14.44 17.16
CA MET A 406 -23.18 -15.75 16.74
C MET A 406 -21.84 -16.14 17.37
N ALA A 407 -20.87 -15.22 17.41
CA ALA A 407 -19.54 -15.50 17.95
C ALA A 407 -19.53 -15.78 19.47
N LEU A 408 -20.53 -15.28 20.21
CA LEU A 408 -20.62 -15.43 21.67
C LEU A 408 -21.72 -16.40 22.14
N ALA A 409 -22.52 -16.97 21.23
CA ALA A 409 -23.74 -17.72 21.58
C ALA A 409 -23.48 -18.90 22.54
N ASP A 410 -22.39 -19.64 22.31
CA ASP A 410 -22.04 -20.85 23.06
C ASP A 410 -20.78 -20.66 23.94
N GLU A 411 -20.37 -19.40 24.15
CA GLU A 411 -19.20 -19.09 24.98
C GLU A 411 -19.59 -18.95 26.47
N PRO A 412 -18.68 -19.30 27.41
CA PRO A 412 -18.98 -19.21 28.83
C PRO A 412 -19.08 -17.75 29.30
N PRO A 413 -19.82 -17.50 30.40
CA PRO A 413 -19.91 -16.17 31.01
C PRO A 413 -18.55 -15.51 31.22
N GLY A 414 -18.49 -14.21 30.94
CA GLY A 414 -17.26 -13.41 30.99
C GLY A 414 -16.38 -13.48 29.74
N THR A 415 -16.75 -14.30 28.73
CA THR A 415 -16.12 -14.25 27.40
C THR A 415 -16.57 -13.00 26.66
N PHE A 416 -15.63 -12.28 26.03
CA PHE A 416 -15.91 -11.01 25.36
C PHE A 416 -15.13 -10.80 24.06
N VAL A 417 -15.66 -9.91 23.22
CA VAL A 417 -15.04 -9.44 21.98
C VAL A 417 -15.07 -7.91 21.92
N LEU A 418 -14.00 -7.33 21.38
CA LEU A 418 -13.87 -5.90 21.14
C LEU A 418 -14.18 -5.59 19.67
N ARG A 419 -14.99 -4.55 19.44
CA ARG A 419 -15.36 -4.09 18.09
C ARG A 419 -15.58 -2.58 18.05
N PHE A 420 -15.66 -1.98 16.87
CA PHE A 420 -16.10 -0.60 16.72
C PHE A 420 -17.62 -0.49 16.84
N SER A 421 -18.07 0.58 17.48
CA SER A 421 -19.48 0.91 17.60
C SER A 421 -20.03 1.40 16.27
N GLU A 422 -21.14 0.82 15.84
CA GLU A 422 -21.79 1.18 14.60
C GLU A 422 -22.45 2.56 14.63
N ARG A 423 -22.84 3.01 15.84
CA ARG A 423 -23.55 4.27 16.06
C ARG A 423 -22.65 5.39 16.57
N HIS A 424 -21.53 5.04 17.19
CA HIS A 424 -20.59 6.00 17.79
C HIS A 424 -19.22 5.84 17.14
N ALA A 425 -19.00 6.59 16.05
CA ALA A 425 -17.78 6.52 15.25
C ALA A 425 -16.50 6.65 16.09
N GLY A 426 -15.55 5.73 15.89
CA GLY A 426 -14.28 5.68 16.62
C GLY A 426 -14.36 5.13 18.05
N GLN A 427 -15.55 4.88 18.61
CA GLN A 427 -15.64 4.28 19.95
C GLN A 427 -15.60 2.76 19.88
N VAL A 428 -14.89 2.16 20.83
CA VAL A 428 -14.84 0.70 21.00
C VAL A 428 -16.03 0.25 21.83
N GLY A 429 -16.73 -0.78 21.35
CA GLY A 429 -17.73 -1.53 22.09
C GLY A 429 -17.17 -2.86 22.57
N ILE A 430 -17.54 -3.24 23.78
CA ILE A 430 -17.27 -4.55 24.38
C ILE A 430 -18.58 -5.33 24.37
N ALA A 431 -18.61 -6.46 23.68
CA ALA A 431 -19.71 -7.40 23.78
C ALA A 431 -19.26 -8.60 24.61
N TYR A 432 -20.06 -9.02 25.59
CA TYR A 432 -19.67 -10.08 26.51
C TYR A 432 -20.86 -10.94 26.94
N VAL A 433 -20.58 -12.20 27.27
CA VAL A 433 -21.58 -13.11 27.85
C VAL A 433 -21.77 -12.76 29.33
N GLY A 434 -22.99 -12.37 29.70
CA GLY A 434 -23.33 -12.06 31.09
C GLY A 434 -23.54 -13.30 31.95
N SER A 435 -23.37 -13.17 33.27
CA SER A 435 -23.55 -14.25 34.24
C SER A 435 -25.00 -14.74 34.40
N GLU A 436 -25.98 -13.96 33.93
CA GLU A 436 -27.40 -14.28 34.03
C GLU A 436 -27.93 -14.73 32.65
N MET A 437 -28.45 -15.96 32.59
CA MET A 437 -29.11 -16.58 31.42
C MET A 437 -28.31 -16.53 30.10
N ASN A 438 -26.97 -16.60 30.13
CA ASN A 438 -26.10 -16.46 28.93
C ASN A 438 -26.49 -15.27 28.03
N SER A 439 -26.99 -14.18 28.63
CA SER A 439 -27.40 -13.01 27.86
C SER A 439 -26.18 -12.24 27.34
N ILE A 440 -26.17 -11.93 26.05
CA ILE A 440 -25.12 -11.12 25.46
C ILE A 440 -25.36 -9.64 25.82
N LYS A 441 -24.42 -9.07 26.55
CA LYS A 441 -24.45 -7.67 26.99
C LYS A 441 -23.48 -6.84 26.15
N HIS A 442 -23.83 -5.58 25.92
CA HIS A 442 -22.99 -4.63 25.19
C HIS A 442 -22.65 -3.44 26.07
N TYR A 443 -21.37 -3.10 26.13
CA TYR A 443 -20.86 -1.92 26.81
C TYR A 443 -20.13 -1.04 25.81
N LEU A 444 -20.46 0.25 25.79
CA LEU A 444 -19.78 1.24 24.96
C LEU A 444 -18.71 1.92 25.79
N VAL A 445 -17.43 1.73 25.42
CA VAL A 445 -16.30 2.35 26.12
C VAL A 445 -16.41 3.86 25.97
N GLN A 446 -16.55 4.53 27.11
CA GLN A 446 -16.70 5.97 27.19
C GLN A 446 -15.34 6.65 27.34
N PRO A 447 -15.20 7.93 26.97
CA PRO A 447 -13.93 8.67 27.13
C PRO A 447 -13.39 8.69 28.57
N ASN A 448 -14.27 8.62 29.57
CA ASN A 448 -13.90 8.54 30.99
C ASN A 448 -13.36 7.16 31.42
N ASP A 449 -13.71 6.09 30.71
CA ASP A 449 -13.18 4.74 30.99
C ASP A 449 -11.68 4.64 30.71
N THR A 450 -11.20 5.50 29.80
CA THR A 450 -9.77 5.65 29.48
C THR A 450 -9.29 7.08 29.74
N ALA A 451 -9.91 7.79 30.70
CA ALA A 451 -9.54 9.17 31.00
C ALA A 451 -8.23 9.24 31.76
N GLY A 452 -7.27 9.97 31.18
CA GLY A 452 -5.95 10.22 31.73
C GLY A 452 -4.86 9.50 30.95
N SER A 453 -3.69 10.12 30.82
CA SER A 453 -2.54 9.57 30.09
C SER A 453 -2.00 8.24 30.64
N LYS A 454 -2.52 7.79 31.79
CA LYS A 454 -2.09 6.59 32.53
C LYS A 454 -3.09 5.43 32.50
N VAL A 455 -4.34 5.63 32.05
CA VAL A 455 -5.36 4.56 32.02
C VAL A 455 -5.69 4.24 30.57
N THR A 456 -5.30 3.05 30.14
CA THR A 456 -5.49 2.57 28.77
C THR A 456 -6.68 1.61 28.68
N LEU A 457 -7.13 1.27 27.47
CA LEU A 457 -8.19 0.25 27.31
C LEU A 457 -7.80 -1.10 27.96
N PRO A 458 -6.56 -1.62 27.80
CA PRO A 458 -6.11 -2.78 28.56
C PRO A 458 -6.23 -2.63 30.08
N ASP A 459 -5.87 -1.47 30.65
CA ASP A 459 -6.01 -1.23 32.10
C ASP A 459 -7.48 -1.25 32.54
N PHE A 460 -8.36 -0.61 31.76
CA PHE A 460 -9.81 -0.65 32.02
C PHE A 460 -10.34 -2.09 31.99
N LEU A 461 -9.95 -2.90 31.00
CA LEU A 461 -10.39 -4.29 30.87
C LEU A 461 -9.89 -5.17 32.02
N ARG A 462 -8.65 -4.95 32.48
CA ARG A 462 -8.07 -5.63 33.65
C ARG A 462 -8.96 -5.45 34.89
N ASP A 463 -9.33 -4.21 35.17
CA ASP A 463 -9.99 -3.81 36.42
C ASP A 463 -11.49 -4.16 36.47
N LYS A 464 -12.04 -4.79 35.44
CA LYS A 464 -13.43 -5.27 35.41
C LYS A 464 -13.50 -6.79 35.54
N SER A 465 -14.13 -7.27 36.61
CA SER A 465 -14.32 -8.69 36.89
C SER A 465 -15.28 -9.38 35.91
N GLN A 466 -16.20 -8.64 35.27
CA GLN A 466 -17.09 -9.21 34.25
C GLN A 466 -16.38 -9.63 32.95
N PHE A 467 -15.12 -9.22 32.75
CA PHE A 467 -14.32 -9.58 31.58
C PHE A 467 -13.28 -10.61 32.03
N ILE A 468 -13.33 -11.81 31.48
CA ILE A 468 -12.51 -12.96 31.90
C ILE A 468 -11.65 -13.45 30.75
N SER A 469 -12.26 -13.77 29.60
CA SER A 469 -11.57 -14.29 28.42
C SER A 469 -11.93 -13.51 27.17
N MET A 470 -10.94 -13.30 26.31
CA MET A 470 -11.09 -12.61 25.02
C MET A 470 -11.23 -13.62 23.90
N LEU A 471 -12.10 -13.34 22.93
CA LEU A 471 -12.04 -13.99 21.64
C LEU A 471 -11.03 -13.28 20.74
N GLN A 472 -9.90 -13.94 20.50
CA GLN A 472 -8.92 -13.52 19.50
C GLN A 472 -9.36 -14.00 18.11
N PHE A 473 -9.35 -13.11 17.14
CA PHE A 473 -9.60 -13.42 15.74
C PHE A 473 -8.30 -13.72 14.99
N THR A 474 -8.30 -14.81 14.24
CA THR A 474 -7.23 -15.17 13.31
C THR A 474 -7.81 -15.72 12.02
N LEU A 475 -7.07 -15.61 10.93
CA LEU A 475 -7.37 -16.30 9.68
C LEU A 475 -6.41 -17.49 9.54
N LEU A 476 -6.96 -18.66 9.30
CA LEU A 476 -6.16 -19.83 8.93
C LEU A 476 -5.59 -19.65 7.51
N PRO A 477 -4.53 -20.38 7.12
CA PRO A 477 -4.00 -20.34 5.75
C PRO A 477 -5.04 -20.63 4.67
N SER A 478 -6.10 -21.39 5.01
CA SER A 478 -7.25 -21.65 4.14
C SER A 478 -8.18 -20.44 3.94
N GLY A 479 -7.93 -19.31 4.61
CA GLY A 479 -8.81 -18.14 4.68
C GLY A 479 -10.00 -18.31 5.63
N THR A 480 -10.08 -19.42 6.36
CA THR A 480 -11.18 -19.67 7.31
C THR A 480 -10.99 -18.84 8.58
N PRO A 481 -12.03 -18.12 9.06
CA PRO A 481 -11.96 -17.37 10.30
C PRO A 481 -11.94 -18.33 11.49
N GLN A 482 -11.07 -18.04 12.46
CA GLN A 482 -10.97 -18.79 13.70
C GLN A 482 -10.99 -17.84 14.89
N PHE A 483 -11.90 -18.12 15.83
CA PHE A 483 -11.90 -17.51 17.14
C PHE A 483 -11.19 -18.42 18.14
N ARG A 484 -10.25 -17.85 18.89
CA ARG A 484 -9.59 -18.52 20.02
C ARG A 484 -9.94 -17.81 21.30
N ARG A 485 -10.53 -18.53 22.25
CA ARG A 485 -10.79 -18.02 23.59
C ARG A 485 -9.48 -18.04 24.39
N LEU A 486 -9.01 -16.88 24.80
CA LEU A 486 -7.79 -16.70 25.57
C LEU A 486 -8.08 -15.96 26.89
N PRO A 487 -7.53 -16.38 28.03
CA PRO A 487 -7.60 -15.61 29.28
C PRO A 487 -7.11 -14.17 29.08
N LYS A 488 -7.87 -13.17 29.55
CA LYS A 488 -7.57 -11.76 29.26
C LYS A 488 -6.16 -11.36 29.71
N ASP A 489 -5.75 -11.81 30.89
CA ASP A 489 -4.48 -11.40 31.51
C ASP A 489 -3.27 -12.04 30.82
N GLN A 490 -3.47 -13.19 30.16
CA GLN A 490 -2.44 -13.82 29.34
C GLN A 490 -2.08 -12.96 28.12
N VAL A 491 -3.07 -12.34 27.49
CA VAL A 491 -2.89 -11.59 26.23
C VAL A 491 -2.70 -10.09 26.44
N LEU A 492 -3.35 -9.51 27.46
CA LEU A 492 -3.25 -8.09 27.77
C LEU A 492 -2.12 -7.75 28.76
N GLY A 493 -1.53 -8.74 29.43
CA GLY A 493 -0.54 -8.56 30.49
C GLY A 493 0.61 -7.62 30.10
N GLN A 494 1.13 -7.77 28.88
CA GLN A 494 2.20 -6.93 28.35
C GLN A 494 1.80 -5.47 28.09
N MET A 495 0.49 -5.18 28.01
CA MET A 495 -0.06 -3.85 27.74
C MET A 495 -0.56 -3.15 29.02
N TYR A 496 -0.52 -3.84 30.17
CA TYR A 496 -0.91 -3.25 31.45
C TYR A 496 0.10 -2.21 31.91
N SER A 497 -0.40 -1.08 32.39
CA SER A 497 0.43 -0.09 33.07
C SER A 497 0.95 -0.69 34.38
N ARG A 498 2.24 -0.48 34.68
CA ARG A 498 2.81 -0.86 35.98
C ARG A 498 2.03 -0.17 37.10
N ARG A 499 1.54 -0.94 38.08
CA ARG A 499 0.88 -0.38 39.27
C ARG A 499 1.88 0.50 40.01
N ALA A 500 1.48 1.72 40.37
CA ALA A 500 2.26 2.58 41.25
C ALA A 500 2.14 2.03 42.67
N GLY A 501 2.98 1.04 42.98
CA GLY A 501 2.98 0.29 44.23
C GLY A 501 3.60 -1.06 43.96
N GLY A 502 4.90 -1.19 44.24
CA GLY A 502 5.60 -2.45 44.15
C GLY A 502 4.97 -3.51 45.06
N ASP A 503 5.30 -4.77 44.78
CA ASP A 503 4.91 -5.94 45.55
C ASP A 503 4.88 -5.64 47.06
N THR A 504 3.67 -5.48 47.60
CA THR A 504 3.42 -5.65 49.03
C THR A 504 3.12 -7.12 49.26
N SER A 505 4.02 -7.99 48.79
CA SER A 505 4.11 -9.39 49.19
C SER A 505 4.56 -9.48 50.67
N GLY A 506 3.76 -8.89 51.56
CA GLY A 506 4.04 -8.72 52.98
C GLY A 506 2.86 -8.25 53.83
N SER A 507 1.71 -7.90 53.24
CA SER A 507 0.48 -7.63 54.00
C SER A 507 -0.59 -8.62 53.54
N GLY A 508 -0.97 -9.56 54.41
CA GLY A 508 -1.86 -10.69 54.14
C GLY A 508 -3.33 -10.33 53.86
N TYR A 509 -3.60 -9.21 53.20
CA TYR A 509 -4.92 -8.83 52.72
C TYR A 509 -4.78 -8.20 51.34
N ASP A 510 -5.37 -8.86 50.33
CA ASP A 510 -5.57 -8.29 49.00
C ASP A 510 -6.76 -7.32 49.02
N PRO A 511 -6.66 -6.12 48.41
CA PRO A 511 -7.80 -5.23 48.26
C PRO A 511 -8.83 -5.82 47.29
N LEU A 512 -10.12 -5.72 47.67
CA LEU A 512 -11.30 -6.22 46.94
C LEU A 512 -11.43 -5.67 45.52
#